data_AF-A0A2T7BM18-F1
#
_entry.id   AF-A0A2T7BM18-F1
#
_cell.length_a   1.000
_cell.length_b   1.000
_cell.length_c   1.000
_cell.angle_alpha   90.00
_cell.angle_beta   90.00
_cell.angle_gamma   90.00
#
_symmetry.space_group_name_H-M   'P 1'
#
loop_
_entity.id
_entity.type
_entity.pdbx_description
1 polymer ?
#
loop_
_entity_poly.entity_id
_entity_poly.type
_entity_poly.pdbx_seq_one_letter_code
_entity_poly.pdbx_strand_id
1 'polypeptide(L)'
;MALDQSKYTWAQQFLLNLLSLLTMVPLAPYLNRFLPPLVAGGFHWDLLLAVLIAFLFTRLLLWIFKPLIIPAFVLMVGILVLNQFTNNYSFVNVANDYQGMVQGNWGTSDKKQYDILSYYPRRVLNYRDKTVLGIREKLNFKDSVVRNFSVQHSLENFDEYFPKYGNMVRYLSLFKYINGHFKYVKDTYRDDYFATPMETIRNGLGGDCDDHSILMASCLQSIGARCRIVLIQGHAYPELYCGNKDDFEILKQAIVSLFPKPPIRELSYHEMKGEYWINLDYTAHHPGGRYLNDKVYAFIPLVEEDN
;
A
#
# COMPACT_ATOMS: atom_id res chain seq x y z
N MET A 1 -25.12 31.34 23.94
CA MET A 1 -25.32 30.91 25.33
C MET A 1 -23.96 30.85 26.00
N ALA A 2 -23.58 31.89 26.76
CA ALA A 2 -22.31 31.86 27.48
C ALA A 2 -22.42 30.81 28.59
N LEU A 3 -21.62 29.75 28.52
CA LEU A 3 -21.57 28.72 29.56
C LEU A 3 -21.08 29.39 30.86
N ASP A 4 -21.97 29.47 31.83
CA ASP A 4 -21.73 30.05 33.14
C ASP A 4 -20.54 29.36 33.82
N GLN A 5 -19.46 30.13 34.06
CA GLN A 5 -18.21 29.61 34.62
C GLN A 5 -18.36 29.22 36.10
N SER A 6 -19.47 29.60 36.74
CA SER A 6 -19.77 29.37 38.16
C SER A 6 -19.95 27.89 38.55
N LYS A 7 -20.20 26.99 37.58
CA LYS A 7 -20.56 25.58 37.85
C LYS A 7 -19.39 24.62 38.06
N TYR A 8 -18.15 25.04 37.81
CA TYR A 8 -16.98 24.15 37.89
C TYR A 8 -16.12 24.47 39.10
N THR A 9 -15.76 23.44 39.88
CA THR A 9 -14.85 23.60 41.02
C THR A 9 -13.45 24.01 40.55
N TRP A 10 -12.67 24.65 41.43
CA TRP A 10 -11.28 25.01 41.14
C TRP A 10 -10.46 23.82 40.63
N ALA A 11 -10.65 22.64 41.22
CA ALA A 11 -9.98 21.41 40.80
C ALA A 11 -10.38 20.98 39.37
N GLN A 12 -11.65 21.09 39.00
CA GLN A 12 -12.10 20.80 37.64
C GLN A 12 -11.56 21.80 36.63
N GLN A 13 -11.48 23.08 36.99
CA GLN A 13 -10.89 24.12 36.12
C GLN A 13 -9.40 23.88 35.91
N PHE A 14 -8.67 23.53 36.98
CA PHE A 14 -7.27 23.13 36.90
C PHE A 14 -7.08 21.91 36.00
N LEU A 15 -7.89 20.86 36.21
CA LEU A 15 -7.83 19.64 35.41
C LEU A 15 -8.11 19.90 33.93
N LEU A 16 -9.12 20.70 33.60
CA LEU A 16 -9.43 21.06 32.21
C LEU A 16 -8.29 21.81 31.53
N ASN A 17 -7.65 22.75 32.24
CA ASN A 17 -6.49 23.47 31.71
C ASN A 17 -5.29 22.53 31.53
N LEU A 18 -5.04 21.63 32.48
CA LEU A 18 -3.98 20.62 32.38
C LEU A 18 -4.22 19.68 31.18
N LEU A 19 -5.45 19.18 31.00
CA LEU A 19 -5.81 18.33 29.85
C LEU A 19 -5.66 19.08 28.52
N SER A 20 -5.96 20.38 28.47
CA SER A 20 -5.71 21.17 27.27
C SER A 20 -4.22 21.33 26.96
N LEU A 21 -3.38 21.46 28.00
CA LEU A 21 -1.94 21.50 27.83
C LEU A 21 -1.42 20.15 27.30
N LEU A 22 -1.89 19.05 27.89
CA LEU A 22 -1.49 17.70 27.48
C LEU A 22 -1.93 17.35 26.06
N THR A 23 -3.10 17.82 25.62
CA THR A 23 -3.57 17.59 24.24
C THR A 23 -2.78 18.40 23.21
N MET A 24 -2.21 19.55 23.57
CA MET A 24 -1.33 20.30 22.66
C MET A 24 -0.04 19.56 22.31
N VAL A 25 0.50 18.76 23.24
CA VAL A 25 1.77 18.04 23.06
C VAL A 25 1.74 17.11 21.83
N PRO A 26 0.75 16.22 21.63
CA PRO A 26 0.63 15.43 20.41
C PRO A 26 -0.02 16.21 19.25
N LEU A 27 -0.90 17.17 19.53
CA LEU A 27 -1.63 17.89 18.47
C LEU A 27 -0.73 18.82 17.65
N ALA A 28 0.21 19.53 18.28
CA ALA A 28 1.07 20.48 17.58
C ALA A 28 1.99 19.79 16.54
N PRO A 29 2.71 18.70 16.85
CA PRO A 29 3.45 17.94 15.83
C PRO A 29 2.55 17.35 14.75
N TYR A 30 1.34 16.89 15.10
CA TYR A 30 0.37 16.38 14.12
C TYR A 30 -0.06 17.47 13.14
N LEU A 31 -0.43 18.66 13.63
CA LEU A 31 -0.81 19.80 12.79
C LEU A 31 0.36 20.29 11.93
N ASN A 32 1.59 20.25 12.45
CA ASN A 32 2.77 20.64 11.70
C ASN A 32 2.95 19.81 10.41
N ARG A 33 2.50 18.54 10.38
CA ARG A 33 2.55 17.68 9.18
C ARG A 33 1.80 18.30 7.98
N PHE A 34 0.74 19.06 8.24
CA PHE A 34 -0.10 19.66 7.20
C PHE A 34 0.32 21.08 6.84
N LEU A 35 1.22 21.70 7.62
CA LEU A 35 1.69 23.05 7.35
C LEU A 35 2.89 23.05 6.38
N PRO A 36 2.98 24.08 5.51
CA PRO A 36 4.19 24.34 4.74
C PRO A 36 5.45 24.36 5.58
N PRO A 37 6.61 23.85 5.09
CA PRO A 37 7.88 24.21 5.70
C PRO A 37 8.09 25.72 5.59
N LEU A 38 8.06 26.42 6.71
CA LEU A 38 8.38 27.84 6.82
C LEU A 38 9.74 27.96 7.50
N VAL A 39 10.80 27.75 6.71
CA VAL A 39 12.17 27.85 7.22
C VAL A 39 12.73 29.21 6.78
N ALA A 40 12.97 30.09 7.76
CA ALA A 40 13.63 31.37 7.54
C ALA A 40 14.79 31.53 8.52
N GLY A 41 16.00 31.74 8.00
CA GLY A 41 17.21 31.88 8.83
C GLY A 41 17.60 30.62 9.62
N GLY A 42 17.22 29.42 9.16
CA GLY A 42 17.46 28.16 9.88
C GLY A 42 16.47 27.87 11.00
N PHE A 43 15.45 28.73 11.19
CA PHE A 43 14.41 28.54 12.19
C PHE A 43 13.11 28.00 11.56
N HIS A 44 12.52 26.99 12.19
CA HIS A 44 11.28 26.33 11.77
C HIS A 44 10.04 27.09 12.28
N TRP A 45 9.63 28.13 11.54
CA TRP A 45 8.45 28.93 11.87
C TRP A 45 7.14 28.15 11.77
N ASP A 46 7.13 27.08 10.98
CA ASP A 46 6.01 26.17 10.84
C ASP A 46 5.70 25.40 12.13
N LEU A 47 6.69 25.15 12.98
CA LEU A 47 6.48 24.54 14.30
C LEU A 47 5.80 25.52 15.25
N LEU A 48 6.26 26.77 15.29
CA LEU A 48 5.63 27.82 16.11
C LEU A 48 4.19 28.08 15.68
N LEU A 49 3.95 28.12 14.37
CA LEU A 49 2.60 28.26 13.83
C LEU A 49 1.71 27.08 14.21
N ALA A 50 2.22 25.85 14.16
CA ALA A 50 1.47 24.66 14.58
C ALA A 50 1.10 24.69 16.06
N VAL A 51 2.03 25.10 16.93
CA VAL A 51 1.78 25.26 18.38
C VAL A 51 0.70 26.33 18.62
N LEU A 52 0.77 27.45 17.90
CA LEU A 52 -0.23 28.52 18.02
C LEU A 52 -1.62 28.05 17.57
N ILE A 53 -1.71 27.35 16.44
CA ILE A 53 -2.97 26.77 15.96
C ILE A 53 -3.50 25.72 16.94
N ALA A 54 -2.65 24.83 17.46
CA ALA A 54 -3.03 23.84 18.47
C ALA A 54 -3.57 24.50 19.75
N PHE A 55 -2.95 25.61 20.20
CA PHE A 55 -3.42 26.37 21.34
C PHE A 55 -4.80 26.99 21.10
N LEU A 56 -5.00 27.67 19.96
CA LEU A 56 -6.31 28.25 19.63
C LEU A 56 -7.39 27.17 19.49
N PHE A 57 -7.05 26.04 18.85
CA PHE A 57 -7.97 24.93 18.67
C PHE A 57 -8.37 24.28 20.00
N THR A 58 -7.41 23.98 20.88
CA THR A 58 -7.71 23.40 22.20
C THR A 58 -8.51 24.37 23.06
N ARG A 59 -8.26 25.69 22.96
CA ARG A 59 -9.06 26.71 23.64
C ARG A 59 -10.50 26.76 23.12
N LEU A 60 -10.68 26.66 21.81
CA LEU A 60 -11.98 26.58 21.17
C LEU A 60 -12.73 25.30 21.59
N LEU A 61 -12.04 24.17 21.63
CA LEU A 61 -12.61 22.88 22.04
C LEU A 61 -13.05 22.91 23.51
N LEU A 62 -12.23 23.48 24.39
CA LEU A 62 -12.61 23.74 25.79
C LEU A 62 -13.84 24.64 25.90
N TRP A 63 -13.98 25.62 25.02
CA TRP A 63 -15.12 26.53 25.05
C TRP A 63 -16.42 25.87 24.60
N ILE A 64 -16.38 25.04 23.55
CA ILE A 64 -17.56 24.39 22.97
C ILE A 64 -17.95 23.13 23.76
N PHE A 65 -16.98 22.28 24.10
CA PHE A 65 -17.20 20.92 24.61
C PHE A 65 -16.84 20.73 26.07
N LYS A 66 -16.67 21.82 26.85
CA LYS A 66 -16.30 21.79 28.28
C LYS A 66 -16.92 20.66 29.10
N PRO A 67 -18.24 20.37 29.04
CA PRO A 67 -18.83 19.30 29.86
C PRO A 67 -18.43 17.88 29.45
N LEU A 68 -17.99 17.66 28.21
CA LEU A 68 -17.68 16.32 27.68
C LEU A 68 -16.21 15.93 27.82
N ILE A 69 -15.31 16.90 28.04
CA ILE A 69 -13.85 16.66 28.02
C ILE A 69 -13.41 15.70 29.13
N ILE A 70 -13.87 15.92 30.38
CA ILE A 70 -13.49 15.05 31.50
C ILE A 70 -14.05 13.62 31.32
N PRO A 71 -15.35 13.42 31.03
CA PRO A 71 -15.88 12.07 30.75
C PRO A 71 -15.17 11.36 29.59
N ALA A 72 -14.91 12.07 28.48
CA ALA A 72 -14.23 11.50 27.32
C ALA A 72 -12.79 11.08 27.65
N PHE A 73 -12.07 11.90 28.43
CA PHE A 73 -10.73 11.57 28.89
C PHE A 73 -10.72 10.31 29.78
N VAL A 74 -11.66 10.22 30.74
CA VAL A 74 -11.78 9.04 31.61
C VAL A 74 -12.10 7.79 30.81
N LEU A 75 -13.01 7.88 29.83
CA LEU A 75 -13.35 6.77 28.95
C LEU A 75 -12.15 6.31 28.12
N MET A 76 -11.41 7.24 27.52
CA MET A 76 -10.20 6.95 26.74
C MET A 76 -9.14 6.24 27.60
N VAL A 77 -8.84 6.78 28.78
CA VAL A 77 -7.89 6.16 29.72
C VAL A 77 -8.38 4.77 30.14
N GLY A 78 -9.67 4.61 30.42
CA GLY A 78 -10.28 3.32 30.75
C GLY A 78 -10.08 2.27 29.66
N ILE A 79 -10.33 2.63 28.40
CA ILE A 79 -10.10 1.74 27.25
C ILE A 79 -8.63 1.36 27.14
N LEU A 80 -7.69 2.31 27.25
CA LEU A 80 -6.26 2.02 27.15
C LEU A 80 -5.76 1.13 28.29
N VAL A 81 -6.30 1.28 29.49
CA VAL A 81 -5.99 0.39 30.63
C VAL A 81 -6.51 -1.03 30.38
N LEU A 82 -7.74 -1.18 29.88
CA LEU A 82 -8.29 -2.50 29.53
C LEU A 82 -7.48 -3.16 28.41
N ASN A 83 -7.06 -2.37 27.42
CA ASN A 83 -6.21 -2.81 26.32
C ASN A 83 -4.76 -3.08 26.71
N GLN A 84 -4.34 -2.77 27.94
CA GLN A 84 -3.01 -3.16 28.42
C GLN A 84 -2.91 -4.68 28.67
N PHE A 85 -4.05 -5.33 28.94
CA PHE A 85 -4.14 -6.75 29.28
C PHE A 85 -4.62 -7.62 28.10
N THR A 86 -5.05 -7.00 27.01
CA THR A 86 -5.31 -7.65 25.73
C THR A 86 -4.23 -7.20 24.76
N ASN A 87 -3.80 -8.00 23.79
CA ASN A 87 -2.77 -7.60 22.79
C ASN A 87 -3.28 -6.52 21.80
N ASN A 88 -4.07 -5.55 22.30
CA ASN A 88 -4.70 -4.46 21.57
C ASN A 88 -3.94 -3.15 21.84
N TYR A 89 -4.41 -2.05 21.24
CA TYR A 89 -3.75 -0.75 21.31
C TYR A 89 -3.70 -0.20 22.74
N SER A 90 -2.48 -0.07 23.28
CA SER A 90 -2.18 0.27 24.67
C SER A 90 -1.36 1.56 24.81
N PHE A 91 -1.01 1.95 26.05
CA PHE A 91 -0.16 3.13 26.30
C PHE A 91 1.22 3.02 25.65
N VAL A 92 1.77 1.80 25.51
CA VAL A 92 3.06 1.57 24.84
C VAL A 92 2.97 1.96 23.37
N ASN A 93 1.86 1.61 22.71
CA ASN A 93 1.62 1.96 21.31
C ASN A 93 1.49 3.48 21.15
N VAL A 94 0.72 4.15 22.03
CA VAL A 94 0.60 5.63 22.02
C VAL A 94 1.97 6.31 22.14
N ALA A 95 2.83 5.83 23.05
CA ALA A 95 4.16 6.40 23.24
C ALA A 95 5.06 6.19 22.01
N ASN A 96 5.04 4.98 21.43
CA ASN A 96 5.83 4.66 20.24
C ASN A 96 5.35 5.46 19.01
N ASP A 97 4.04 5.61 18.82
CA ASP A 97 3.47 6.40 17.73
C ASP A 97 3.84 7.88 17.87
N TYR A 98 3.77 8.43 19.09
CA TYR A 98 4.19 9.78 19.38
C TYR A 98 5.69 9.97 19.11
N GLN A 99 6.53 9.03 19.56
CA GLN A 99 7.97 9.08 19.31
C GLN A 99 8.28 9.04 17.80
N GLY A 100 7.62 8.15 17.05
CA GLY A 100 7.76 8.07 15.60
C GLY A 100 7.34 9.35 14.89
N MET A 101 6.26 9.98 15.32
CA MET A 101 5.79 11.27 14.78
C MET A 101 6.81 12.40 15.04
N VAL A 102 7.31 12.52 16.26
CA VAL A 102 8.31 13.56 16.60
C VAL A 102 9.62 13.33 15.86
N GLN A 103 10.11 12.09 15.80
CA GLN A 103 11.31 11.73 15.04
C GLN A 103 11.13 11.97 13.53
N GLY A 104 9.95 11.72 12.98
CA GLY A 104 9.63 12.03 11.59
C GLY A 104 9.65 13.53 11.28
N ASN A 105 9.15 14.35 12.21
CA ASN A 105 9.11 15.81 12.06
C ASN A 105 10.45 16.50 12.32
N TRP A 106 11.26 16.01 13.27
CA TRP A 106 12.52 16.65 13.69
C TRP A 106 13.78 15.98 13.13
N GLY A 107 13.72 14.70 12.75
CA GLY A 107 14.87 13.90 12.34
C GLY A 107 15.25 13.99 10.86
N THR A 108 14.50 14.72 10.04
CA THR A 108 14.84 14.91 8.61
C THR A 108 14.94 16.37 8.23
N SER A 109 16.18 16.82 8.05
CA SER A 109 16.54 18.18 7.61
C SER A 109 16.44 18.37 6.08
N ASP A 110 16.00 17.37 5.31
CA ASP A 110 15.94 17.47 3.86
C ASP A 110 14.50 17.56 3.36
N LYS A 111 14.18 18.73 2.80
CA LYS A 111 13.02 19.07 1.96
C LYS A 111 11.73 18.34 2.36
N LYS A 112 11.03 18.88 3.37
CA LYS A 112 9.64 18.54 3.71
C LYS A 112 8.75 18.66 2.46
N GLN A 113 8.46 17.54 1.82
CA GLN A 113 7.46 17.43 0.77
C GLN A 113 6.10 17.19 1.43
N TYR A 114 5.06 17.85 0.90
CA TYR A 114 3.71 17.63 1.35
C TYR A 114 3.29 16.20 0.99
N ASP A 115 2.84 15.43 1.98
CA ASP A 115 2.11 14.20 1.75
C ASP A 115 0.69 14.58 1.26
N ILE A 116 0.56 14.90 -0.03
CA ILE A 116 -0.71 15.26 -0.69
C ILE A 116 -1.70 14.07 -0.63
N LEU A 117 -1.22 12.85 -0.43
CA LEU A 117 -2.04 11.65 -0.27
C LEU A 117 -2.74 11.58 1.11
N SER A 118 -2.22 12.30 2.13
CA SER A 118 -2.89 12.44 3.43
C SER A 118 -4.01 13.48 3.48
N TYR A 119 -4.21 14.26 2.41
CA TYR A 119 -5.23 15.31 2.31
C TYR A 119 -6.61 14.80 1.84
N TYR A 120 -6.76 13.50 1.59
CA TYR A 120 -8.04 12.87 1.27
C TYR A 120 -8.66 12.23 2.53
N PRO A 121 -9.61 12.91 3.22
CA PRO A 121 -10.29 12.36 4.38
C PRO A 121 -11.41 11.41 3.92
N ARG A 122 -11.04 10.32 3.23
CA ARG A 122 -11.97 9.24 2.92
C ARG A 122 -11.55 7.99 3.70
N ARG A 123 -11.95 7.98 4.97
CA ARG A 123 -11.72 6.94 6.00
C ARG A 123 -10.24 6.78 6.36
N VAL A 124 -9.97 6.47 7.62
CA VAL A 124 -8.63 6.07 8.08
C VAL A 124 -8.34 4.71 7.44
N LEU A 125 -7.86 4.75 6.19
CA LEU A 125 -7.49 3.56 5.44
C LEU A 125 -6.21 3.00 6.06
N ASN A 126 -6.24 1.72 6.45
CA ASN A 126 -5.04 1.04 6.91
C ASN A 126 -4.01 1.02 5.76
N TYR A 127 -2.72 0.86 6.07
CA TYR A 127 -1.65 0.80 5.05
C TYR A 127 -2.01 -0.16 3.89
N ARG A 128 -2.55 -1.33 4.24
CA ARG A 128 -3.12 -2.30 3.28
C ARG A 128 -4.11 -1.67 2.30
N ASP A 129 -5.09 -0.91 2.79
CA ASP A 129 -6.14 -0.36 1.94
C ASP A 129 -5.59 0.72 1.01
N LYS A 130 -4.57 1.47 1.46
CA LYS A 130 -3.85 2.43 0.62
C LYS A 130 -3.09 1.73 -0.51
N THR A 131 -2.35 0.66 -0.22
CA THR A 131 -1.64 -0.12 -1.24
C THR A 131 -2.61 -0.73 -2.25
N VAL A 132 -3.73 -1.31 -1.78
CA VAL A 132 -4.75 -1.89 -2.67
C VAL A 132 -5.35 -0.83 -3.60
N LEU A 133 -5.68 0.35 -3.08
CA LEU A 133 -6.21 1.45 -3.89
C LEU A 133 -5.16 2.00 -4.85
N GLY A 134 -3.93 2.23 -4.37
CA GLY A 134 -2.83 2.73 -5.19
C GLY A 134 -2.53 1.83 -6.38
N ILE A 135 -2.41 0.52 -6.15
CA ILE A 135 -2.25 -0.46 -7.23
C ILE A 135 -3.46 -0.43 -8.18
N ARG A 136 -4.69 -0.46 -7.63
CA ARG A 136 -5.92 -0.49 -8.44
C ARG A 136 -6.06 0.74 -9.34
N GLU A 137 -5.70 1.93 -8.87
CA GLU A 137 -5.75 3.16 -9.64
C GLU A 137 -4.74 3.19 -10.80
N LYS A 138 -3.65 2.42 -10.70
CA LYS A 138 -2.57 2.40 -11.69
C LYS A 138 -2.69 1.27 -12.71
N LEU A 139 -3.48 0.24 -12.41
CA LEU A 139 -3.81 -0.81 -13.36
C LEU A 139 -4.49 -0.22 -14.60
N ASN A 140 -3.86 -0.36 -15.77
CA ASN A 140 -4.41 0.14 -17.03
C ASN A 140 -4.02 -0.78 -18.20
N PHE A 141 -4.83 -1.81 -18.43
CA PHE A 141 -4.69 -2.75 -19.53
C PHE A 141 -5.32 -2.28 -20.85
N LYS A 142 -6.09 -1.19 -20.82
CA LYS A 142 -6.76 -0.62 -22.01
C LYS A 142 -5.89 0.40 -22.73
N ASP A 143 -4.78 0.81 -22.13
CA ASP A 143 -3.83 1.72 -22.74
C ASP A 143 -3.18 1.13 -24.00
N SER A 144 -3.09 1.94 -25.05
CA SER A 144 -2.57 1.50 -26.35
C SER A 144 -1.08 1.15 -26.32
N VAL A 145 -0.27 1.83 -25.51
CA VAL A 145 1.16 1.53 -25.35
C VAL A 145 1.31 0.18 -24.69
N VAL A 146 0.55 -0.08 -23.64
CA VAL A 146 0.53 -1.36 -22.91
C VAL A 146 0.08 -2.48 -23.83
N ARG A 147 -1.01 -2.28 -24.57
CA ARG A 147 -1.54 -3.27 -25.54
C ARG A 147 -0.53 -3.58 -26.62
N ASN A 148 0.07 -2.57 -27.26
CA ASN A 148 1.05 -2.76 -28.34
C ASN A 148 2.31 -3.46 -27.85
N PHE A 149 2.83 -3.06 -26.70
CA PHE A 149 3.96 -3.72 -26.03
C PHE A 149 3.65 -5.21 -25.77
N SER A 150 2.46 -5.49 -25.24
CA SER A 150 2.04 -6.86 -24.92
C SER A 150 1.88 -7.73 -26.16
N VAL A 151 1.30 -7.20 -27.24
CA VAL A 151 1.21 -7.91 -28.53
C VAL A 151 2.60 -8.22 -29.04
N GLN A 152 3.46 -7.21 -29.14
CA GLN A 152 4.81 -7.35 -29.70
C GLN A 152 5.58 -8.47 -29.00
N HIS A 153 5.68 -8.42 -27.67
CA HIS A 153 6.50 -9.38 -26.91
C HIS A 153 5.82 -10.75 -26.70
N SER A 154 4.50 -10.84 -26.91
CA SER A 154 3.78 -12.13 -26.93
C SER A 154 4.07 -12.98 -28.17
N LEU A 155 4.65 -12.38 -29.23
CA LEU A 155 4.94 -13.05 -30.49
C LEU A 155 6.42 -13.49 -30.63
N GLU A 156 7.29 -13.05 -29.72
CA GLU A 156 8.75 -13.25 -29.86
C GLU A 156 9.22 -14.68 -29.58
N ASN A 157 8.54 -15.40 -28.67
CA ASN A 157 8.95 -16.72 -28.23
C ASN A 157 7.82 -17.73 -28.42
N PHE A 158 8.23 -18.99 -28.60
CA PHE A 158 7.38 -20.18 -28.51
C PHE A 158 6.28 -20.28 -29.58
N ASP A 159 6.30 -19.45 -30.62
CA ASP A 159 5.28 -19.42 -31.68
C ASP A 159 5.00 -20.79 -32.32
N GLU A 160 6.06 -21.60 -32.49
CA GLU A 160 6.00 -22.97 -33.00
C GLU A 160 5.11 -23.92 -32.16
N TYR A 161 4.89 -23.59 -30.88
CA TYR A 161 4.05 -24.37 -29.97
C TYR A 161 2.61 -23.87 -29.88
N PHE A 162 2.26 -22.79 -30.59
CA PHE A 162 0.90 -22.25 -30.61
C PHE A 162 -0.15 -23.29 -31.05
N PRO A 163 0.09 -24.18 -32.03
CA PRO A 163 -0.87 -25.23 -32.38
C PRO A 163 -1.16 -26.21 -31.24
N LYS A 164 -0.23 -26.37 -30.28
CA LYS A 164 -0.36 -27.31 -29.17
C LYS A 164 -0.98 -26.68 -27.92
N TYR A 165 -0.50 -25.50 -27.54
CA TYR A 165 -0.89 -24.85 -26.27
C TYR A 165 -1.74 -23.59 -26.45
N GLY A 166 -2.03 -23.18 -27.69
CA GLY A 166 -2.88 -22.04 -28.00
C GLY A 166 -2.40 -20.73 -27.37
N ASN A 167 -3.33 -19.97 -26.79
CA ASN A 167 -3.04 -18.66 -26.20
C ASN A 167 -2.08 -18.71 -25.00
N MET A 168 -1.92 -19.85 -24.32
CA MET A 168 -0.96 -19.99 -23.22
C MET A 168 0.46 -19.62 -23.68
N VAL A 169 0.81 -19.95 -24.92
CA VAL A 169 2.11 -19.59 -25.53
C VAL A 169 2.34 -18.09 -25.55
N ARG A 170 1.31 -17.30 -25.86
CA ARG A 170 1.37 -15.84 -25.91
C ARG A 170 1.61 -15.26 -24.51
N TYR A 171 0.95 -15.81 -23.51
CA TYR A 171 1.11 -15.41 -22.11
C TYR A 171 2.51 -15.74 -21.60
N LEU A 172 3.00 -16.95 -21.90
CA LEU A 172 4.32 -17.42 -21.51
C LEU A 172 5.45 -16.65 -22.23
N SER A 173 5.28 -16.31 -23.51
CA SER A 173 6.24 -15.47 -24.24
C SER A 173 6.34 -14.07 -23.63
N LEU A 174 5.20 -13.45 -23.34
CA LEU A 174 5.15 -12.12 -22.73
C LEU A 174 5.76 -12.11 -21.33
N PHE A 175 5.43 -13.11 -20.50
CA PHE A 175 6.05 -13.30 -19.19
C PHE A 175 7.57 -13.38 -19.33
N LYS A 176 8.07 -14.23 -20.24
CA LYS A 176 9.51 -14.43 -20.45
C LYS A 176 10.20 -13.11 -20.81
N TYR A 177 9.59 -12.30 -21.67
CA TYR A 177 10.17 -11.01 -22.04
C TYR A 177 10.22 -10.05 -20.86
N ILE A 178 9.07 -9.78 -20.20
CA ILE A 178 8.99 -8.82 -19.10
C ILE A 178 9.96 -9.24 -17.99
N ASN A 179 9.86 -10.50 -17.55
CA ASN A 179 10.64 -11.00 -16.43
C ASN A 179 12.14 -11.13 -16.74
N GLY A 180 12.51 -11.38 -18.00
CA GLY A 180 13.91 -11.41 -18.43
C GLY A 180 14.56 -10.03 -18.54
N HIS A 181 13.77 -8.96 -18.64
CA HIS A 181 14.26 -7.58 -18.81
C HIS A 181 13.96 -6.67 -17.63
N PHE A 182 13.12 -7.11 -16.68
CA PHE A 182 12.76 -6.30 -15.52
C PHE A 182 13.95 -6.07 -14.61
N LYS A 183 14.15 -4.81 -14.18
CA LYS A 183 15.25 -4.40 -13.33
C LYS A 183 14.68 -3.83 -12.04
N TYR A 184 14.94 -4.52 -10.93
CA TYR A 184 14.47 -4.07 -9.63
C TYR A 184 15.13 -2.74 -9.25
N VAL A 185 14.30 -1.73 -8.99
CA VAL A 185 14.68 -0.40 -8.49
C VAL A 185 13.80 -0.13 -7.28
N LYS A 186 14.44 0.04 -6.11
CA LYS A 186 13.71 0.27 -4.87
C LYS A 186 13.20 1.71 -4.81
N ASP A 187 11.98 1.87 -4.30
CA ASP A 187 11.42 3.17 -3.95
C ASP A 187 12.20 3.91 -2.85
N THR A 188 12.00 5.22 -2.80
CA THR A 188 12.50 6.08 -1.72
C THR A 188 11.92 5.65 -0.38
N TYR A 189 12.74 5.67 0.68
CA TYR A 189 12.49 5.10 2.02
C TYR A 189 11.20 5.52 2.76
N ARG A 190 10.36 6.42 2.22
CA ARG A 190 9.21 6.99 2.94
C ARG A 190 7.88 6.98 2.19
N ASP A 191 7.89 6.85 0.87
CA ASP A 191 6.69 6.90 0.04
C ASP A 191 6.74 5.77 -0.99
N ASP A 192 5.70 4.94 -0.98
CA ASP A 192 5.47 3.92 -2.02
C ASP A 192 4.92 4.64 -3.25
N TYR A 193 5.65 4.56 -4.37
CA TYR A 193 5.24 5.15 -5.64
C TYR A 193 4.79 4.04 -6.59
N PHE A 194 3.49 4.00 -6.87
CA PHE A 194 2.94 3.06 -7.84
C PHE A 194 3.01 3.64 -9.27
N ALA A 195 3.87 3.08 -10.10
CA ALA A 195 3.97 3.45 -11.52
C ALA A 195 2.83 2.83 -12.34
N THR A 196 2.43 3.54 -13.41
CA THR A 196 1.53 2.93 -14.41
C THR A 196 2.31 1.94 -15.29
N PRO A 197 1.66 0.92 -15.90
CA PRO A 197 2.37 0.01 -16.81
C PRO A 197 3.05 0.75 -17.99
N MET A 198 2.41 1.81 -18.52
CA MET A 198 3.00 2.65 -19.56
C MET A 198 4.28 3.34 -19.10
N GLU A 199 4.31 3.82 -17.86
CA GLU A 199 5.47 4.47 -17.27
C GLU A 199 6.62 3.49 -17.06
N THR A 200 6.36 2.32 -16.50
CA THR A 200 7.37 1.25 -16.34
C THR A 200 7.95 0.83 -17.69
N ILE A 201 7.12 0.72 -18.74
CA ILE A 201 7.57 0.44 -20.12
C ILE A 201 8.51 1.55 -20.61
N ARG A 202 8.12 2.83 -20.44
CA ARG A 202 8.92 3.99 -20.88
C ARG A 202 10.23 4.15 -20.10
N ASN A 203 10.26 3.71 -18.85
CA ASN A 203 11.44 3.74 -17.99
C ASN A 203 12.38 2.54 -18.21
N GLY A 204 12.14 1.72 -19.24
CA GLY A 204 13.01 0.60 -19.59
C GLY A 204 12.85 -0.62 -18.68
N LEU A 205 11.61 -0.86 -18.21
CA LEU A 205 11.23 -1.99 -17.35
C LEU A 205 11.93 -1.99 -15.98
N GLY A 206 12.18 -0.79 -15.44
CA GLY A 206 12.68 -0.60 -14.08
C GLY A 206 11.55 -0.24 -13.12
N GLY A 207 11.58 -0.82 -11.92
CA GLY A 207 10.61 -0.55 -10.85
C GLY A 207 10.76 -1.50 -9.68
N ASP A 208 9.88 -1.39 -8.70
CA ASP A 208 9.87 -2.26 -7.52
C ASP A 208 8.91 -3.48 -7.68
N CYS A 209 8.50 -4.11 -6.57
CA CYS A 209 7.63 -5.29 -6.63
C CYS A 209 6.19 -4.96 -7.03
N ASP A 210 5.69 -3.78 -6.65
CA ASP A 210 4.35 -3.33 -6.98
C ASP A 210 4.30 -2.91 -8.47
N ASP A 211 5.32 -2.19 -8.94
CA ASP A 211 5.47 -1.82 -10.36
C ASP A 211 5.53 -3.04 -11.27
N HIS A 212 6.31 -4.06 -10.91
CA HIS A 212 6.35 -5.32 -11.66
C HIS A 212 4.97 -5.97 -11.72
N SER A 213 4.28 -6.03 -10.58
CA SER A 213 2.96 -6.65 -10.46
C SER A 213 1.92 -5.93 -11.32
N ILE A 214 1.91 -4.60 -11.28
CA ILE A 214 1.05 -3.73 -12.10
C ILE A 214 1.34 -3.93 -13.58
N LEU A 215 2.63 -3.90 -13.97
CA LEU A 215 3.07 -4.08 -15.34
C LEU A 215 2.65 -5.44 -15.90
N MET A 216 3.07 -6.53 -15.24
CA MET A 216 2.84 -7.89 -15.68
C MET A 216 1.34 -8.19 -15.81
N ALA A 217 0.56 -7.85 -14.78
CA ALA A 217 -0.88 -8.09 -14.78
C ALA A 217 -1.59 -7.27 -15.87
N SER A 218 -1.26 -5.98 -16.02
CA SER A 218 -1.89 -5.13 -17.05
C SER A 218 -1.54 -5.60 -18.46
N CYS A 219 -0.29 -6.00 -18.69
CA CYS A 219 0.16 -6.46 -20.01
C CYS A 219 -0.53 -7.77 -20.41
N LEU A 220 -0.54 -8.76 -19.50
CA LEU A 220 -1.23 -10.04 -19.73
C LEU A 220 -2.74 -9.85 -19.93
N GLN A 221 -3.38 -9.01 -19.12
CA GLN A 221 -4.80 -8.67 -19.26
C GLN A 221 -5.11 -8.05 -20.63
N SER A 222 -4.22 -7.20 -21.15
CA SER A 222 -4.40 -6.54 -22.46
C SER A 222 -4.42 -7.53 -23.64
N ILE A 223 -3.88 -8.73 -23.47
CA ILE A 223 -3.90 -9.81 -24.49
C ILE A 223 -4.91 -10.92 -24.15
N GLY A 224 -5.81 -10.69 -23.19
CA GLY A 224 -6.93 -11.57 -22.87
C GLY A 224 -6.69 -12.58 -21.74
N ALA A 225 -5.57 -12.50 -21.03
CA ALA A 225 -5.37 -13.30 -19.83
C ALA A 225 -6.19 -12.77 -18.65
N ARG A 226 -6.56 -13.66 -17.72
CA ARG A 226 -7.13 -13.26 -16.42
C ARG A 226 -6.01 -13.28 -15.40
N CYS A 227 -5.77 -12.14 -14.75
CA CYS A 227 -4.74 -11.99 -13.72
C CYS A 227 -5.32 -11.47 -12.41
N ARG A 228 -4.56 -11.63 -11.33
CA ARG A 228 -4.77 -10.98 -10.03
C ARG A 228 -3.43 -10.60 -9.42
N ILE A 229 -3.42 -9.64 -8.51
CA ILE A 229 -2.22 -9.29 -7.72
C ILE A 229 -2.44 -9.77 -6.29
N VAL A 230 -1.45 -10.45 -5.72
CA VAL A 230 -1.45 -10.95 -4.36
C VAL A 230 -0.53 -10.09 -3.51
N LEU A 231 -1.03 -9.66 -2.35
CA LEU A 231 -0.26 -8.89 -1.39
C LEU A 231 0.13 -9.75 -0.18
N ILE A 232 1.44 -9.81 0.07
CA ILE A 232 2.06 -10.43 1.25
C ILE A 232 2.84 -9.35 2.02
N GLN A 233 3.27 -9.65 3.25
CA GLN A 233 3.97 -8.67 4.07
C GLN A 233 5.27 -8.21 3.41
N GLY A 234 5.29 -6.95 2.95
CA GLY A 234 6.46 -6.33 2.31
C GLY A 234 6.70 -6.72 0.86
N HIS A 235 5.72 -7.34 0.18
CA HIS A 235 5.86 -7.69 -1.25
C HIS A 235 4.50 -7.90 -1.94
N ALA A 236 4.47 -7.64 -3.24
CA ALA A 236 3.36 -7.95 -4.12
C ALA A 236 3.83 -8.78 -5.31
N TYR A 237 2.99 -9.70 -5.76
CA TYR A 237 3.27 -10.48 -6.96
C TYR A 237 2.01 -10.74 -7.79
N PRO A 238 2.13 -10.84 -9.12
CA PRO A 238 1.02 -11.16 -9.99
C PRO A 238 0.80 -12.68 -10.07
N GLU A 239 -0.45 -13.08 -10.28
CA GLU A 239 -0.85 -14.45 -10.58
C GLU A 239 -1.67 -14.50 -11.86
N LEU A 240 -1.48 -15.58 -12.62
CA LEU A 240 -2.23 -15.88 -13.83
C LEU A 240 -3.25 -16.98 -13.57
N TYR A 241 -4.48 -16.76 -14.03
CA TYR A 241 -5.54 -17.77 -14.02
C TYR A 241 -5.22 -18.89 -15.02
N CYS A 242 -5.26 -20.12 -14.53
CA CYS A 242 -4.92 -21.31 -15.29
C CYS A 242 -6.16 -22.14 -15.70
N GLY A 243 -7.36 -21.77 -15.26
CA GLY A 243 -8.56 -22.56 -15.49
C GLY A 243 -8.75 -23.68 -14.46
N ASN A 244 -9.28 -24.81 -14.91
CA ASN A 244 -9.52 -25.99 -14.09
C ASN A 244 -8.26 -26.86 -13.98
N LYS A 245 -8.39 -28.02 -13.33
CA LYS A 245 -7.26 -28.95 -13.11
C LYS A 245 -6.62 -29.43 -14.42
N ASP A 246 -7.42 -29.75 -15.44
CA ASP A 246 -6.92 -30.28 -16.71
C ASP A 246 -6.17 -29.19 -17.48
N ASP A 247 -6.72 -27.97 -17.52
CA ASP A 247 -6.05 -26.80 -18.11
C ASP A 247 -4.71 -26.52 -17.40
N PHE A 248 -4.69 -26.66 -16.07
CA PHE A 248 -3.48 -26.48 -15.27
C PHE A 248 -2.43 -27.56 -15.56
N GLU A 249 -2.80 -28.82 -15.75
CA GLU A 249 -1.86 -29.87 -16.16
C GLU A 249 -1.22 -29.56 -17.53
N ILE A 250 -2.02 -29.08 -18.50
CA ILE A 250 -1.51 -28.66 -19.81
C ILE A 250 -0.54 -27.49 -19.66
N LEU A 251 -0.87 -26.49 -18.83
CA LEU A 251 0.00 -25.36 -18.57
C LEU A 251 1.31 -25.79 -17.90
N LYS A 252 1.27 -26.72 -16.93
CA LYS A 252 2.49 -27.26 -16.30
C LYS A 252 3.40 -27.92 -17.34
N GLN A 253 2.84 -28.71 -18.25
CA GLN A 253 3.61 -29.31 -19.34
C GLN A 253 4.21 -28.25 -20.26
N ALA A 254 3.47 -27.19 -20.59
CA ALA A 254 3.98 -26.07 -21.37
C ALA A 254 5.15 -25.38 -20.65
N ILE A 255 5.00 -25.06 -19.37
CA ILE A 255 6.05 -24.39 -18.58
C ILE A 255 7.33 -25.23 -18.52
N VAL A 256 7.21 -26.53 -18.18
CA VAL A 256 8.36 -27.43 -18.10
C VAL A 256 9.07 -27.58 -19.46
N SER A 257 8.31 -27.60 -20.55
CA SER A 257 8.88 -27.73 -21.90
C SER A 257 9.54 -26.44 -22.39
N LEU A 258 8.92 -25.28 -22.10
CA LEU A 258 9.31 -23.99 -22.67
C LEU A 258 10.35 -23.24 -21.80
N PHE A 259 10.46 -23.59 -20.52
CA PHE A 259 11.43 -23.02 -19.56
C PHE A 259 12.36 -24.09 -18.97
N PRO A 260 13.22 -24.74 -19.78
CA PRO A 260 14.01 -25.89 -19.35
C PRO A 260 15.18 -25.54 -18.41
N LYS A 261 15.49 -24.25 -18.22
CA LYS A 261 16.64 -23.78 -17.43
C LYS A 261 16.21 -22.64 -16.50
N PRO A 262 16.42 -22.76 -15.18
CA PRO A 262 16.85 -23.96 -14.44
C PRO A 262 15.82 -25.09 -14.49
N PRO A 263 16.21 -26.35 -14.21
CA PRO A 263 15.26 -27.45 -14.16
C PRO A 263 14.22 -27.23 -13.06
N ILE A 264 12.95 -27.26 -13.46
CA ILE A 264 11.80 -26.99 -12.60
C ILE A 264 11.55 -28.21 -11.71
N ARG A 265 11.71 -28.04 -10.40
CA ARG A 265 11.43 -29.10 -9.40
C ARG A 265 9.99 -29.04 -8.88
N GLU A 266 9.51 -27.83 -8.65
CA GLU A 266 8.23 -27.54 -8.03
C GLU A 266 7.66 -26.28 -8.68
N LEU A 267 6.33 -26.22 -8.80
CA LEU A 267 5.60 -25.04 -9.28
C LEU A 267 4.69 -24.56 -8.15
N SER A 268 4.80 -23.29 -7.79
CA SER A 268 3.92 -22.65 -6.81
C SER A 268 2.67 -22.09 -7.48
N TYR A 269 1.52 -22.50 -6.97
CA TYR A 269 0.19 -22.09 -7.43
C TYR A 269 -0.78 -22.04 -6.26
N HIS A 270 -1.88 -21.33 -6.44
CA HIS A 270 -3.02 -21.33 -5.54
C HIS A 270 -4.20 -22.07 -6.19
N GLU A 271 -4.83 -22.95 -5.41
CA GLU A 271 -6.10 -23.58 -5.78
C GLU A 271 -7.23 -22.99 -4.93
N MET A 272 -8.30 -22.53 -5.57
CA MET A 272 -9.48 -22.03 -4.88
C MET A 272 -10.74 -22.51 -5.61
N LYS A 273 -11.56 -23.34 -4.95
CA LYS A 273 -12.84 -23.84 -5.51
C LYS A 273 -12.71 -24.49 -6.91
N GLY A 274 -11.61 -25.19 -7.17
CA GLY A 274 -11.35 -25.84 -8.47
C GLY A 274 -10.74 -24.92 -9.53
N GLU A 275 -10.48 -23.66 -9.19
CA GLU A 275 -9.72 -22.73 -10.01
C GLU A 275 -8.25 -22.71 -9.61
N TYR A 276 -7.37 -22.71 -10.61
CA TYR A 276 -5.92 -22.72 -10.42
C TYR A 276 -5.32 -21.38 -10.83
N TRP A 277 -4.37 -20.88 -10.04
CA TRP A 277 -3.69 -19.61 -10.25
C TRP A 277 -2.19 -19.79 -10.06
N ILE A 278 -1.37 -19.43 -11.05
CA ILE A 278 0.08 -19.64 -10.99
C ILE A 278 0.83 -18.35 -10.69
N ASN A 279 1.87 -18.45 -9.85
CA ASN A 279 2.71 -17.32 -9.49
C ASN A 279 3.52 -16.79 -10.69
N LEU A 280 3.57 -15.47 -10.87
CA LEU A 280 4.36 -14.78 -11.89
C LEU A 280 5.32 -13.74 -11.30
N ASP A 281 5.77 -13.95 -10.06
CA ASP A 281 6.76 -13.09 -9.39
C ASP A 281 8.06 -12.92 -10.21
N TYR A 282 8.65 -11.71 -10.15
CA TYR A 282 9.89 -11.40 -10.87
C TYR A 282 11.12 -12.14 -10.31
N THR A 283 10.99 -12.71 -9.11
CA THR A 283 12.09 -13.40 -8.43
C THR A 283 12.46 -14.75 -9.06
N ALA A 284 11.62 -15.30 -9.94
CA ALA A 284 11.84 -16.60 -10.57
C ALA A 284 11.85 -16.51 -12.09
N HIS A 285 12.75 -17.23 -12.76
CA HIS A 285 12.90 -17.20 -14.22
C HIS A 285 11.81 -17.93 -15.02
N HIS A 286 10.90 -18.63 -14.33
CA HIS A 286 9.79 -19.35 -14.92
C HIS A 286 8.49 -19.08 -14.15
N PRO A 287 7.32 -19.19 -14.78
CA PRO A 287 6.05 -19.16 -14.06
C PRO A 287 6.00 -20.27 -13.01
N GLY A 288 5.35 -20.00 -11.88
CA GLY A 288 5.27 -20.91 -10.73
C GLY A 288 6.53 -20.90 -9.86
N GLY A 289 7.26 -19.79 -9.83
CA GLY A 289 8.36 -19.58 -8.89
C GLY A 289 7.92 -19.65 -7.43
N ARG A 290 8.85 -19.98 -6.53
CA ARG A 290 8.59 -20.07 -5.09
C ARG A 290 8.04 -18.75 -4.54
N TYR A 291 7.06 -18.83 -3.63
CA TYR A 291 6.60 -17.67 -2.88
C TYR A 291 7.70 -17.18 -1.94
N LEU A 292 7.81 -15.85 -1.79
CA LEU A 292 8.73 -15.24 -0.82
C LEU A 292 8.24 -15.41 0.63
N ASN A 293 6.93 -15.50 0.83
CA ASN A 293 6.30 -15.66 2.13
C ASN A 293 4.89 -16.23 1.98
N ASP A 294 4.46 -17.06 2.93
CA ASP A 294 3.15 -17.73 2.91
C ASP A 294 2.03 -16.90 3.54
N LYS A 295 2.35 -15.74 4.13
CA LYS A 295 1.38 -14.87 4.82
C LYS A 295 0.69 -13.90 3.86
N VAL A 296 -0.28 -14.40 3.10
CA VAL A 296 -1.14 -13.59 2.23
C VAL A 296 -2.18 -12.82 3.05
N TYR A 297 -2.32 -11.51 2.81
CA TYR A 297 -3.33 -10.69 3.49
C TYR A 297 -4.34 -10.03 2.54
N ALA A 298 -4.09 -9.94 1.23
CA ALA A 298 -5.06 -9.41 0.27
C ALA A 298 -4.89 -9.97 -1.16
N PHE A 299 -5.99 -9.96 -1.92
CA PHE A 299 -6.02 -10.24 -3.36
C PHE A 299 -6.68 -9.07 -4.07
N ILE A 300 -6.10 -8.63 -5.19
CA ILE A 300 -6.62 -7.58 -6.06
C ILE A 300 -7.01 -8.22 -7.39
N PRO A 301 -8.29 -8.49 -7.66
CA PRO A 301 -8.74 -8.91 -8.98
C PRO A 301 -8.69 -7.73 -9.94
N LEU A 302 -8.28 -7.97 -11.19
CA LEU A 302 -8.26 -6.93 -12.25
C LEU A 302 -9.58 -6.80 -13.00
N VAL A 303 -10.46 -7.79 -12.87
CA VAL A 303 -11.83 -7.76 -13.38
C VAL A 303 -12.74 -7.89 -12.16
N GLU A 304 -13.64 -6.94 -11.97
CA GLU A 304 -14.68 -7.10 -10.95
C GLU A 304 -15.51 -8.33 -11.35
N GLU A 305 -15.56 -9.33 -10.47
CA GLU A 305 -16.60 -10.35 -10.57
C GLU A 305 -17.90 -9.62 -10.27
N ASP A 306 -18.66 -9.32 -11.33
CA ASP A 306 -20.05 -8.89 -11.22
C ASP A 306 -20.80 -9.97 -10.41
N ASN A 307 -21.01 -9.70 -9.11
CA ASN A 307 -21.97 -10.40 -8.27
C ASN A 307 -23.27 -9.59 -8.22
#